data_AF-A0A8H2SIG1-F1
#
_entry.id   AF-A0A8H2SIG1-F1
#
_cell.length_a   1.000
_cell.length_b   1.000
_cell.length_c   1.000
_cell.angle_alpha   90.00
_cell.angle_beta   90.00
_cell.angle_gamma   90.00
#
_symmetry.space_group_name_H-M   'P 1'
#
loop_
_entity.id
_entity.type
_entity.pdbx_description
1 polymer ?
#
loop_
_entity_poly.entity_id
_entity_poly.type
_entity_poly.pdbx_seq_one_letter_code
_entity_poly.pdbx_strand_id
1 'polypeptide(L)'
;MATKFPKFSQALAQDPATRRIWYGIATAHDLEAHDGMTEENLYQKIFASHFGHLAVIFYGLLEIFFTLLGKEILKNGSAIR
;
A
#
# COMPACT_ATOMS: atom_id res chain seq x y z
N MET A 1 1.93 6.10 29.09
CA MET A 1 1.09 5.31 28.17
C MET A 1 1.56 5.59 26.75
N ALA A 2 2.20 4.64 26.08
CA ALA A 2 2.55 4.77 24.66
C ALA A 2 1.29 4.55 23.81
N THR A 3 1.18 5.29 22.71
CA THR A 3 0.04 5.18 21.79
C THR A 3 0.21 3.97 20.86
N LYS A 4 -0.88 3.38 20.36
CA LYS A 4 -0.84 2.15 19.53
C LYS A 4 -0.16 2.33 18.16
N PHE A 5 -0.05 3.58 17.69
CA PHE A 5 0.57 3.92 16.41
C PHE A 5 1.72 4.92 16.62
N PRO A 6 2.86 4.76 15.93
CA PRO A 6 3.21 3.65 15.02
C PRO A 6 3.71 2.39 15.75
N LYS A 7 3.21 1.21 15.36
CA LYS A 7 3.59 -0.07 15.98
C LYS A 7 5.06 -0.45 15.73
N PHE A 8 5.62 0.02 14.63
CA PHE A 8 6.96 -0.33 14.17
C PHE A 8 8.07 0.57 14.73
N SER A 9 7.72 1.63 15.47
CA SER A 9 8.70 2.51 16.14
C SER A 9 8.16 2.97 17.49
N GLN A 10 8.68 2.37 18.56
CA GLN A 10 8.32 2.65 19.94
C GLN A 10 8.74 4.05 20.36
N ALA A 11 9.90 4.53 19.86
CA ALA A 11 10.36 5.89 20.09
C ALA A 11 9.35 6.91 19.54
N LEU A 12 8.80 6.66 18.36
CA LEU A 12 7.83 7.54 17.73
C LEU A 12 6.42 7.37 18.34
N ALA A 13 6.05 6.18 18.80
CA ALA A 13 4.79 5.90 19.51
C ALA A 13 4.67 6.61 20.87
N GLN A 14 5.79 7.01 21.45
CA GLN A 14 5.87 7.78 22.70
C GLN A 14 5.81 9.29 22.48
N ASP A 15 5.93 9.77 21.24
CA ASP A 15 5.85 11.20 20.93
C ASP A 15 4.41 11.73 21.15
N PRO A 16 4.21 12.69 22.07
CA PRO A 16 2.89 13.24 22.36
C PRO A 16 2.40 14.23 21.30
N ALA A 17 3.26 14.71 20.41
CA ALA A 17 2.93 15.69 19.39
C ALA A 17 2.31 15.05 18.13
N THR A 18 1.72 15.90 17.27
CA THR A 18 1.22 15.48 15.95
C THR A 18 2.35 15.04 15.01
N ARG A 19 3.60 15.39 15.33
CA ARG A 19 4.81 14.92 14.65
C ARG A 19 4.85 13.40 14.54
N ARG A 20 4.36 12.68 15.55
CA ARG A 20 4.19 11.22 15.54
C ARG A 20 3.47 10.70 14.31
N ILE A 21 2.40 11.38 13.90
CA ILE A 21 1.56 10.96 12.77
C ILE A 21 2.31 11.18 11.46
N TRP A 22 2.87 12.37 11.28
CA TRP A 22 3.60 12.72 10.06
C TRP A 22 4.81 11.83 9.84
N TYR A 23 5.64 11.66 10.86
CA TYR A 23 6.80 10.78 10.76
C TYR A 23 6.37 9.32 10.67
N GLY A 24 5.27 8.92 11.32
CA GLY A 24 4.77 7.54 11.22
C GLY A 24 4.27 7.19 9.82
N ILE A 25 3.82 8.17 9.03
CA ILE A 25 3.50 7.95 7.61
C ILE A 25 4.78 8.00 6.77
N ALA A 26 5.66 8.97 7.04
CA ALA A 26 6.90 9.15 6.28
C ALA A 26 7.85 7.95 6.38
N THR A 27 7.91 7.28 7.54
CA THR A 27 8.81 6.14 7.78
C THR A 27 8.11 4.78 7.70
N ALA A 28 6.84 4.73 7.28
CA ALA A 28 6.09 3.48 7.19
C ALA A 28 6.74 2.47 6.24
N HIS A 29 7.37 2.95 5.15
CA HIS A 29 8.05 2.12 4.16
C HIS A 29 9.57 2.08 4.33
N ASP A 30 10.12 2.80 5.32
CA ASP A 30 11.52 2.71 5.72
C ASP A 30 11.70 1.49 6.63
N LEU A 31 11.64 0.31 6.03
CA LEU A 31 11.58 -0.96 6.74
C LEU A 31 12.85 -1.26 7.56
N GLU A 32 13.99 -0.73 7.15
CA GLU A 32 15.27 -0.92 7.84
C GLU A 32 15.30 -0.17 9.18
N ALA A 33 14.63 0.97 9.26
CA ALA A 33 14.57 1.81 10.45
C ALA A 33 13.51 1.35 11.48
N HIS A 34 12.83 0.24 11.24
CA HIS A 34 11.83 -0.30 12.16
C HIS A 34 12.49 -1.02 13.35
N ASP A 35 11.89 -0.90 14.52
CA ASP A 35 12.42 -1.51 15.74
C ASP A 35 12.47 -3.04 15.63
N GLY A 36 13.61 -3.65 15.97
CA GLY A 36 13.79 -5.10 15.98
C GLY A 36 13.83 -5.75 14.60
N MET A 37 14.13 -4.99 13.54
CA MET A 37 14.27 -5.54 12.19
C MET A 37 15.52 -6.44 12.08
N THR A 38 15.33 -7.62 11.49
CA THR A 38 16.41 -8.53 11.09
C THR A 38 16.47 -8.61 9.56
N GLU A 39 17.61 -8.97 8.99
CA GLU A 39 17.76 -9.06 7.53
C GLU A 39 16.74 -10.01 6.90
N GLU A 40 16.51 -11.18 7.51
CA GLU A 40 15.52 -12.14 7.00
C GLU A 40 14.10 -11.55 6.98
N ASN A 41 13.66 -10.92 8.07
CA ASN A 41 12.34 -10.29 8.16
C ASN A 41 12.21 -9.11 7.19
N LEU A 42 13.28 -8.35 7.00
CA LEU A 42 13.34 -7.25 6.04
C LEU A 42 13.07 -7.79 4.63
N TYR A 43 13.83 -8.79 4.17
CA TYR A 43 13.65 -9.36 2.85
C TYR A 43 12.27 -10.01 2.66
N GLN A 44 11.74 -10.70 3.67
CA GLN A 44 10.38 -11.27 3.61
C GLN A 44 9.31 -10.18 3.46
N LYS A 45 9.42 -9.07 4.21
CA LYS A 45 8.49 -7.93 4.10
C LYS A 45 8.59 -7.23 2.76
N ILE A 46 9.81 -7.03 2.25
CA ILE A 46 10.04 -6.47 0.92
C ILE A 46 9.40 -7.37 -0.13
N PHE A 47 9.63 -8.68 -0.07
CA PHE A 47 9.06 -9.64 -1.00
C PHE A 47 7.52 -9.62 -0.98
N ALA A 48 6.90 -9.65 0.20
CA ALA A 48 5.45 -9.54 0.33
C ALA A 48 4.90 -8.22 -0.24
N SER A 49 5.63 -7.11 -0.05
CA SER A 49 5.25 -5.78 -0.58
C SER A 49 5.28 -5.74 -2.12
N HIS A 50 6.21 -6.45 -2.75
CA HIS A 50 6.25 -6.59 -4.21
C HIS A 50 5.00 -7.28 -4.75
N PHE A 51 4.54 -8.36 -4.12
CA PHE A 51 3.28 -9.02 -4.52
C PHE A 51 2.07 -8.13 -4.30
N GLY A 52 2.04 -7.37 -3.20
CA GLY A 52 1.01 -6.35 -2.99
C GLY A 52 0.97 -5.31 -4.12
N HIS A 53 2.13 -4.81 -4.53
CA HIS A 53 2.23 -3.84 -5.62
C HIS A 53 1.79 -4.45 -6.96
N LEU A 54 2.25 -5.67 -7.29
CA LEU A 54 1.81 -6.38 -8.48
C LEU A 54 0.28 -6.57 -8.49
N ALA A 55 -0.32 -6.95 -7.37
CA ALA A 55 -1.77 -7.11 -7.26
C ALA A 55 -2.52 -5.80 -7.56
N VAL A 56 -2.04 -4.65 -7.05
CA VAL A 56 -2.62 -3.34 -7.34
C VAL A 56 -2.50 -2.98 -8.82
N ILE A 57 -1.35 -3.25 -9.45
CA ILE A 57 -1.15 -3.02 -10.89
C ILE A 57 -2.11 -3.89 -11.71
N PHE A 58 -2.18 -5.20 -11.42
CA PHE A 58 -3.07 -6.12 -12.13
C PHE A 58 -4.54 -5.73 -11.96
N TYR A 59 -4.94 -5.32 -10.76
CA TYR A 59 -6.29 -4.84 -10.50
C TYR A 59 -6.63 -3.60 -11.32
N GLY A 60 -5.75 -2.58 -11.31
CA GLY A 60 -5.97 -1.35 -12.06
C GLY A 60 -6.01 -1.58 -13.58
N LEU A 61 -5.15 -2.44 -14.11
CA LEU A 61 -5.18 -2.82 -15.53
C LEU A 61 -6.47 -3.57 -15.89
N LEU A 62 -6.93 -4.47 -15.01
CA LEU A 62 -8.16 -5.22 -15.22
C LEU A 62 -9.38 -4.29 -15.21
N GLU A 63 -9.43 -3.34 -14.30
CA GLU A 63 -10.50 -2.32 -14.23
C GLU A 63 -10.56 -1.46 -15.50
N ILE A 64 -9.40 -1.00 -15.99
CA ILE A 64 -9.31 -0.26 -17.26
C ILE A 64 -9.82 -1.12 -18.41
N PHE A 65 -9.38 -2.38 -18.49
CA PHE A 65 -9.81 -3.32 -19.52
C PHE A 65 -11.33 -3.52 -19.53
N PHE A 66 -11.95 -3.80 -18.37
CA PHE A 66 -13.40 -3.96 -18.26
C PHE A 66 -14.16 -2.68 -18.63
N THR A 67 -13.64 -1.52 -18.23
CA THR A 67 -14.25 -0.23 -18.56
C THR A 67 -14.25 0.02 -20.07
N LEU A 68 -13.13 -0.28 -20.75
CA LEU A 68 -13.02 -0.12 -22.20
C LEU A 68 -13.88 -1.14 -22.95
N LEU A 69 -13.88 -2.39 -22.51
CA LEU A 69 -14.71 -3.44 -23.08
C LEU A 69 -16.21 -3.10 -22.97
N GLY A 70 -16.64 -2.63 -21.79
CA GLY A 70 -18.03 -2.21 -21.57
C GLY A 70 -18.44 -1.05 -22.50
N LYS A 71 -17.56 -0.06 -22.70
CA LYS A 71 -17.80 1.04 -23.65
C LYS A 71 -17.91 0.55 -25.09
N GLU A 72 -17.06 -0.38 -25.51
CA GLU A 72 -17.06 -0.93 -26.87
C GLU A 72 -18.32 -1.78 -27.14
N ILE A 73 -18.77 -2.58 -26.17
CA ILE A 73 -20.02 -3.35 -26.27
C ILE A 73 -21.23 -2.43 -26.41
N LEU A 74 -21.32 -1.37 -25.60
CA LEU A 74 -22.43 -0.41 -25.68
C LEU A 74 -22.46 0.32 -27.03
N LYS A 75 -21.29 0.72 -27.53
CA LYS A 75 -21.15 1.35 -28.85
C LYS A 75 -21.64 0.43 -29.97
N ASN A 76 -21.22 -0.84 -29.96
CA ASN A 76 -21.55 -1.80 -31.02
C ASN A 76 -22.98 -2.36 -30.88
N GLY A 77 -23.53 -2.47 -29.66
CA GLY A 77 -24.93 -2.85 -29.44
C GLY A 77 -25.94 -1.77 -29.86
N SER A 78 -25.55 -0.49 -29.82
CA SER A 78 -26.33 0.63 -30.36
C SER A 78 -26.37 0.66 -31.89
N ALA A 79 -25.42 0.02 -32.58
CA ALA A 79 -25.36 0.01 -34.05
C ALA A 79 -26.25 -1.07 -34.70
N ILE A 80 -26.86 -1.94 -33.89
CA ILE A 80 -27.70 -3.08 -34.32
C ILE A 80 -29.19 -2.82 -34.06
N ARG A 81 -29.56 -1.65 -33.49
CA ARG A 81 -30.93 -1.12 -33.44
C ARG A 81 -31.05 0.06 -34.39
#